data_AF-A0A396FKT7-F1
#
_entry.id   AF-A0A396FKT7-F1
#
_cell.length_a   1.000
_cell.length_b   1.000
_cell.length_c   1.000
_cell.angle_alpha   90.00
_cell.angle_beta   90.00
_cell.angle_gamma   90.00
#
_symmetry.space_group_name_H-M   'P 1'
#
loop_
_entity.id
_entity.type
_entity.pdbx_description
1 polymer ?
#
loop_
_entity_poly.entity_id
_entity_poly.type
_entity_poly.pdbx_seq_one_letter_code
_entity_poly.pdbx_strand_id
1 'polypeptide(L)'
;MGKTHKKTHRKQGSIKRARHRDRRMKIGAIVLCAAIIITTFLACGMQLLVPVADAVVGADNKTQSRDVDVQKNNNSLTASKMDSEKNQNSSEADVNAAEQDSEPDKETKLDEILHSAKYPGQLKELAKKNDEAIDFIYEYPKEHSKEHDIDLTAEASQDTVPLLQQWDKRWGYEKYSGNYFAASGCGPTALSMVVLYLTHDAQASPLAVAEYAKEAGYSVDGSGSAWNLISKGCRHYGVNAKTIKVDEDTFKERLDEGNLIVVNVGPGDFTEKGHFMVITGYDDEGFTINDPNSIIKSNTHWQFERLGSQIRAAWRMFV
;
A
#
# COMPACT_ATOMS: atom_id res chain seq x y z
N MET A 1 10.26 32.73 -44.58
CA MET A 1 9.68 32.58 -43.23
C MET A 1 10.39 31.45 -42.50
N GLY A 2 10.95 31.69 -41.32
CA GLY A 2 11.57 30.61 -40.54
C GLY A 2 12.21 31.10 -39.24
N LYS A 3 11.40 31.54 -38.26
CA LYS A 3 11.85 31.79 -36.86
C LYS A 3 10.68 31.74 -35.87
N THR A 4 10.14 30.57 -35.54
CA THR A 4 9.22 30.43 -34.38
C THR A 4 9.26 29.01 -33.79
N HIS A 5 10.42 28.53 -33.32
CA HIS A 5 10.46 27.30 -32.51
C HIS A 5 11.41 27.32 -31.30
N LYS A 6 11.90 28.51 -30.86
CA LYS A 6 12.88 28.60 -29.76
C LYS A 6 12.39 29.27 -28.47
N LYS A 7 11.12 29.71 -28.38
CA LYS A 7 10.60 30.45 -27.21
C LYS A 7 9.87 29.60 -26.16
N THR A 8 9.38 28.41 -26.48
CA THR A 8 8.60 27.56 -25.57
C THR A 8 9.46 26.81 -24.55
N HIS A 9 10.63 26.29 -24.95
CA HIS A 9 11.54 25.59 -24.02
C HIS A 9 12.13 26.49 -22.92
N ARG A 10 12.33 27.79 -23.19
CA ARG A 10 12.95 28.73 -22.24
C ARG A 10 11.97 29.16 -21.12
N LYS A 11 10.65 29.08 -21.35
CA LYS A 11 9.62 29.37 -20.34
C LYS A 11 9.40 28.21 -19.35
N GLN A 12 9.44 26.95 -19.82
CA GLN A 12 9.27 25.76 -18.96
C GLN A 12 10.39 25.62 -17.92
N GLY A 13 11.64 25.94 -18.27
CA GLY A 13 12.76 25.93 -17.31
C GLY A 13 12.66 27.02 -16.23
N SER A 14 11.98 28.13 -16.52
CA SER A 14 11.78 29.25 -15.57
C SER A 14 10.72 28.93 -14.52
N ILE A 15 9.64 28.25 -14.91
CA ILE A 15 8.52 27.92 -14.02
C ILE A 15 8.88 26.78 -13.05
N LYS A 16 9.61 25.74 -13.51
CA LYS A 16 10.12 24.68 -12.63
C LYS A 16 11.08 25.22 -11.56
N ARG A 17 11.94 26.19 -11.92
CA ARG A 17 12.84 26.86 -10.96
C ARG A 17 12.11 27.79 -9.98
N ALA A 18 11.03 28.46 -10.42
CA ALA A 18 10.24 29.32 -9.55
C ALA A 18 9.48 28.53 -8.47
N ARG A 19 8.87 27.39 -8.82
CA ARG A 19 8.17 26.50 -7.87
C ARG A 19 9.11 25.84 -6.85
N HIS A 20 10.30 25.43 -7.27
CA HIS A 20 11.31 24.88 -6.34
C HIS A 20 11.90 25.93 -5.39
N ARG A 21 12.07 27.18 -5.85
CA ARG A 21 12.55 28.28 -5.00
C ARG A 21 11.53 28.70 -3.95
N ASP A 22 10.24 28.73 -4.30
CA ASP A 22 9.17 29.06 -3.35
C ASP A 22 9.01 28.00 -2.24
N ARG A 23 9.14 26.71 -2.58
CA ARG A 23 9.15 25.61 -1.60
C ARG A 23 10.35 25.67 -0.65
N ARG A 24 11.55 25.96 -1.15
CA ARG A 24 12.75 26.11 -0.29
C ARG A 24 12.66 27.29 0.68
N MET A 25 12.06 28.41 0.26
CA MET A 25 11.86 29.56 1.14
C MET A 25 10.85 29.28 2.25
N LYS A 26 9.77 28.54 1.94
CA LYS A 26 8.75 28.12 2.93
C LYS A 26 9.30 27.12 3.95
N ILE A 27 10.08 26.12 3.51
CA ILE A 27 10.72 25.16 4.42
C ILE A 27 11.77 25.84 5.31
N GLY A 28 12.58 26.76 4.75
CA GLY A 28 13.57 27.52 5.52
C GLY A 28 12.95 28.39 6.62
N ALA A 29 11.78 28.99 6.36
CA ALA A 29 11.06 29.78 7.36
C ALA A 29 10.51 28.91 8.51
N ILE A 30 10.00 27.72 8.22
CA ILE A 30 9.46 26.80 9.23
C ILE A 30 10.57 26.29 10.15
N VAL A 31 11.73 25.90 9.59
CA VAL A 31 12.88 25.43 10.38
C VAL A 31 13.44 26.53 11.29
N LEU A 32 13.48 27.78 10.82
CA LEU A 32 13.92 28.92 11.64
C LEU A 32 12.97 29.18 12.82
N CYS A 33 11.65 29.12 12.60
CA CYS A 33 10.67 29.26 13.67
C CYS A 33 10.78 28.14 14.72
N ALA A 34 10.94 26.88 14.29
CA ALA A 34 11.12 25.76 15.20
C ALA A 34 12.40 25.88 16.05
N ALA A 35 13.51 26.33 15.46
CA ALA A 35 14.77 26.55 16.19
C ALA A 35 14.66 27.67 17.24
N ILE A 36 13.91 28.74 16.97
CA ILE A 36 13.67 29.82 17.93
C ILE A 36 12.79 29.33 19.11
N ILE A 37 11.79 28.50 18.84
CA ILE A 37 10.94 27.92 19.89
C ILE A 37 11.73 26.96 20.79
N ILE A 38 12.59 26.12 20.22
CA ILE A 38 13.43 25.18 20.99
C ILE A 38 14.44 25.93 21.86
N THR A 39 15.09 26.96 21.32
CA THR A 39 16.09 27.74 22.08
C THR A 39 15.44 28.55 23.22
N THR A 40 14.23 29.07 23.03
CA THR A 40 13.49 29.76 24.09
C THR A 40 12.99 28.81 25.18
N PHE A 41 12.55 27.59 24.82
CA PHE A 41 12.19 26.56 25.81
C PHE A 41 13.39 26.06 26.62
N LEU A 42 14.55 25.88 26.00
CA LEU A 42 15.78 25.47 26.69
C LEU A 42 16.35 26.58 27.59
N ALA A 43 16.21 27.85 27.19
CA ALA A 43 16.63 28.98 28.01
C ALA A 43 15.72 29.21 29.22
N CYS A 44 14.40 29.00 29.09
CA CYS A 44 13.46 29.13 30.22
C CYS A 44 13.41 27.89 31.12
N GLY A 45 13.62 26.69 30.57
CA GLY A 45 13.57 25.43 31.32
C GLY A 45 14.74 25.22 32.30
N MET A 46 15.79 26.04 32.21
CA MET A 46 17.01 25.91 33.02
C MET A 46 17.02 26.71 34.33
N GLN A 47 15.93 27.42 34.66
CA GLN A 47 15.89 28.33 35.83
C GLN A 47 14.96 27.91 36.97
N LEU A 48 14.42 26.69 36.94
CA LEU A 48 13.59 26.16 38.03
C LEU A 48 14.02 24.74 38.37
N LEU A 49 15.08 24.60 39.18
CA LEU A 49 15.32 23.40 40.00
C LEU A 49 16.30 23.77 41.12
N VAL A 50 15.74 24.24 42.24
CA VAL A 50 16.42 24.25 43.54
C VAL A 50 16.21 22.87 44.16
N PRO A 51 17.26 22.16 44.66
CA PRO A 51 17.08 20.87 45.30
C PRO A 51 16.73 21.06 46.77
N VAL A 52 15.70 20.38 47.26
CA VAL A 52 15.48 20.16 48.70
C VAL A 52 15.82 18.70 48.98
N ALA A 53 16.76 18.51 49.91
CA ALA A 53 17.20 17.24 50.45
C ALA A 53 16.41 16.85 51.72
N ASP A 54 16.52 15.56 52.04
CA ASP A 54 16.22 14.86 53.31
C ASP A 54 14.74 14.56 53.62
N ALA A 55 14.32 13.38 54.14
CA ALA A 55 15.04 12.19 54.60
C ALA A 55 14.07 10.98 54.72
N VAL A 56 14.62 9.78 54.45
CA VAL A 56 14.57 8.50 55.19
C VAL A 56 13.23 7.92 55.71
N VAL A 57 12.96 6.65 55.34
CA VAL A 57 12.74 5.41 56.15
C VAL A 57 12.34 4.34 55.11
N GLY A 58 12.92 3.15 54.93
CA GLY A 58 13.64 2.26 55.84
C GLY A 58 12.84 0.96 55.98
N ALA A 59 13.08 -0.06 55.13
CA ALA A 59 12.75 -1.46 55.41
C ALA A 59 13.54 -2.40 54.48
N ASP A 60 14.44 -3.16 55.09
CA ASP A 60 15.21 -4.27 54.54
C ASP A 60 14.33 -5.45 54.09
N ASN A 61 14.74 -6.18 53.05
CA ASN A 61 15.00 -7.61 53.26
C ASN A 61 15.99 -8.21 52.23
N LYS A 62 16.74 -9.17 52.72
CA LYS A 62 18.02 -9.67 52.24
C LYS A 62 17.86 -10.98 51.43
N THR A 63 18.50 -11.01 50.27
CA THR A 63 19.31 -12.08 49.64
C THR A 63 18.89 -13.56 49.79
N GLN A 64 18.70 -14.25 48.66
CA GLN A 64 19.47 -15.49 48.42
C GLN A 64 19.66 -15.80 46.92
N SER A 65 20.93 -15.77 46.51
CA SER A 65 21.48 -16.36 45.29
C SER A 65 21.57 -17.89 45.46
N ARG A 66 21.30 -18.63 44.37
CA ARG A 66 21.95 -19.92 44.09
C ARG A 66 22.08 -20.12 42.58
N ASP A 67 23.33 -20.11 42.13
CA ASP A 67 23.81 -20.67 40.87
C ASP A 67 23.51 -22.17 40.78
N VAL A 68 23.16 -22.65 39.59
CA VAL A 68 23.48 -24.01 39.14
C VAL A 68 23.93 -23.93 37.70
N ASP A 69 25.21 -24.25 37.51
CA ASP A 69 25.88 -24.44 36.24
C ASP A 69 26.15 -25.94 36.08
N VAL A 70 26.46 -26.36 34.83
CA VAL A 70 27.00 -27.66 34.41
C VAL A 70 25.99 -28.81 34.23
N GLN A 71 25.78 -29.26 32.97
CA GLN A 71 26.47 -30.47 32.49
C GLN A 71 26.51 -30.61 30.97
N LYS A 72 27.75 -30.61 30.45
CA LYS A 72 28.20 -31.10 29.15
C LYS A 72 28.00 -32.62 29.06
N ASN A 73 27.64 -33.12 27.87
CA ASN A 73 28.02 -34.46 27.43
C ASN A 73 28.38 -34.46 25.93
N ASN A 74 29.69 -34.36 25.65
CA ASN A 74 30.29 -34.84 24.41
C ASN A 74 30.81 -36.27 24.65
N ASN A 75 30.61 -37.17 23.69
CA ASN A 75 31.52 -38.27 23.34
C ASN A 75 31.23 -38.62 21.87
N SER A 76 32.14 -38.32 20.92
CA SER A 76 33.36 -39.08 20.56
C SER A 76 33.03 -40.27 19.65
N LEU A 77 33.18 -40.09 18.33
CA LEU A 77 34.29 -40.57 17.47
C LEU A 77 34.30 -42.08 17.22
N THR A 78 34.21 -42.45 15.94
CA THR A 78 35.18 -43.35 15.28
C THR A 78 35.18 -43.10 13.77
N ALA A 79 36.38 -42.94 13.23
CA ALA A 79 36.70 -42.85 11.82
C ALA A 79 37.43 -44.13 11.37
N SER A 80 37.20 -44.56 10.13
CA SER A 80 38.13 -45.35 9.30
C SER A 80 37.65 -45.29 7.85
N LYS A 81 38.33 -44.54 6.97
CA LYS A 81 39.20 -45.00 5.86
C LYS A 81 38.53 -46.03 4.92
N MET A 82 38.19 -45.64 3.69
CA MET A 82 39.05 -45.53 2.49
C MET A 82 39.32 -46.90 1.88
N ASP A 83 38.67 -47.21 0.76
CA ASP A 83 39.39 -47.71 -0.42
C ASP A 83 38.61 -47.50 -1.72
N SER A 84 39.40 -47.15 -2.72
CA SER A 84 39.08 -46.93 -4.13
C SER A 84 38.90 -48.23 -4.88
N GLU A 85 38.06 -48.26 -5.92
CA GLU A 85 38.49 -48.76 -7.23
C GLU A 85 37.54 -48.34 -8.35
N LYS A 86 38.13 -48.28 -9.54
CA LYS A 86 37.79 -47.54 -10.76
C LYS A 86 37.41 -48.56 -11.81
N ASN A 87 36.36 -48.34 -12.61
CA ASN A 87 36.45 -48.69 -14.02
C ASN A 87 35.49 -47.94 -14.95
N GLN A 88 36.06 -47.52 -16.07
CA GLN A 88 35.48 -46.88 -17.26
C GLN A 88 34.70 -47.95 -18.06
N ASN A 89 33.79 -47.68 -19.02
CA ASN A 89 33.92 -46.80 -20.18
C ASN A 89 32.59 -46.79 -21.00
N SER A 90 32.42 -45.73 -21.81
CA SER A 90 31.66 -45.62 -23.09
C SER A 90 30.15 -45.90 -23.13
N SER A 91 29.30 -45.24 -23.92
CA SER A 91 29.31 -44.00 -24.73
C SER A 91 27.92 -43.93 -25.40
N GLU A 92 27.46 -42.72 -25.70
CA GLU A 92 26.43 -42.37 -26.71
C GLU A 92 24.95 -42.68 -26.39
N ALA A 93 24.16 -41.64 -26.10
CA ALA A 93 23.35 -40.94 -27.11
C ALA A 93 22.37 -39.96 -26.45
N ASP A 94 22.38 -38.74 -26.99
CA ASP A 94 21.55 -37.57 -26.73
C ASP A 94 20.12 -37.78 -26.17
N VAL A 95 19.86 -37.15 -25.02
CA VAL A 95 18.63 -36.40 -24.73
C VAL A 95 18.93 -35.39 -23.61
N ASN A 96 19.67 -34.33 -23.94
CA ASN A 96 19.62 -33.10 -23.15
C ASN A 96 18.44 -32.25 -23.63
N ALA A 97 17.22 -32.70 -23.32
CA ALA A 97 16.11 -31.77 -23.13
C ALA A 97 16.18 -31.35 -21.65
N ALA A 98 17.02 -30.35 -21.38
CA ALA A 98 16.84 -29.57 -20.17
C ALA A 98 15.47 -28.91 -20.33
N GLU A 99 14.45 -29.48 -19.69
CA GLU A 99 13.19 -28.78 -19.43
C GLU A 99 13.56 -27.52 -18.64
N GLN A 100 13.78 -26.43 -19.37
CA GLN A 100 13.65 -25.11 -18.80
C GLN A 100 12.20 -25.04 -18.32
N ASP A 101 12.02 -25.15 -17.01
CA ASP A 101 10.74 -24.96 -16.32
C ASP A 101 10.34 -23.48 -16.49
N SER A 102 9.94 -23.13 -17.71
CA SER A 102 9.47 -21.81 -18.05
C SER A 102 8.10 -21.65 -17.42
N GLU A 103 7.96 -20.62 -16.60
CA GLU A 103 6.68 -20.27 -16.01
C GLU A 103 5.59 -20.22 -17.10
N PRO A 104 4.41 -20.85 -16.89
CA PRO A 104 3.36 -20.88 -17.90
C PRO A 104 2.91 -19.47 -18.29
N ASP A 105 2.54 -19.30 -19.56
CA ASP A 105 1.97 -18.05 -20.03
C ASP A 105 0.59 -17.76 -19.41
N LYS A 106 0.11 -16.52 -19.59
CA LYS A 106 -1.13 -16.04 -18.96
C LYS A 106 -2.35 -16.86 -19.41
N GLU A 107 -2.42 -17.21 -20.68
CA GLU A 107 -3.51 -18.01 -21.25
C GLU A 107 -3.54 -19.43 -20.64
N THR A 108 -2.37 -20.06 -20.48
CA THR A 108 -2.22 -21.36 -19.83
C THR A 108 -2.60 -21.29 -18.35
N LYS A 109 -2.14 -20.24 -17.64
CA LYS A 109 -2.53 -19.99 -16.25
C LYS A 109 -4.05 -19.83 -16.11
N LEU A 110 -4.67 -19.04 -16.99
CA LEU A 110 -6.11 -18.83 -16.99
C LEU A 110 -6.88 -20.13 -17.24
N ASP A 111 -6.44 -20.94 -18.21
CA ASP A 111 -7.06 -22.24 -18.49
C ASP A 111 -6.99 -23.17 -17.28
N GLU A 112 -5.83 -23.25 -16.60
CA GLU A 112 -5.69 -24.03 -15.37
C GLU A 112 -6.63 -23.52 -14.27
N ILE A 113 -6.68 -22.20 -14.05
CA ILE A 113 -7.56 -21.58 -13.04
C ILE A 113 -9.01 -21.97 -13.29
N LEU A 114 -9.48 -21.93 -14.53
CA LEU A 114 -10.88 -22.15 -14.86
C LEU A 114 -11.29 -23.62 -14.73
N HIS A 115 -10.43 -24.56 -15.14
CA HIS A 115 -10.77 -25.98 -15.21
C HIS A 115 -10.35 -26.80 -13.97
N SER A 116 -9.38 -26.34 -13.20
CA SER A 116 -8.90 -27.06 -12.02
C SER A 116 -9.82 -26.89 -10.80
N ALA A 117 -9.97 -27.96 -10.01
CA ALA A 117 -10.71 -27.93 -8.74
C ALA A 117 -9.96 -27.21 -7.61
N LYS A 118 -8.67 -26.90 -7.80
CA LYS A 118 -7.83 -26.22 -6.79
C LYS A 118 -8.27 -24.78 -6.51
N TYR A 119 -8.90 -24.13 -7.50
CA TYR A 119 -9.26 -22.72 -7.42
C TYR A 119 -10.73 -22.54 -7.01
N PRO A 120 -11.01 -21.75 -5.96
CA PRO A 120 -12.37 -21.38 -5.56
C PRO A 120 -13.12 -20.65 -6.67
N GLY A 121 -14.43 -20.89 -6.77
CA GLY A 121 -15.28 -20.27 -7.80
C GLY A 121 -15.20 -18.74 -7.81
N GLN A 122 -15.11 -18.09 -6.64
CA GLN A 122 -14.96 -16.64 -6.54
C GLN A 122 -13.69 -16.11 -7.23
N LEU A 123 -12.57 -16.82 -7.14
CA LEU A 123 -11.33 -16.44 -7.81
C LEU A 123 -11.38 -16.74 -9.32
N LYS A 124 -12.07 -17.81 -9.72
CA LYS A 124 -12.34 -18.07 -11.15
C LYS A 124 -13.13 -16.93 -11.80
N GLU A 125 -14.15 -16.43 -11.10
CA GLU A 125 -14.93 -15.28 -11.58
C GLU A 125 -14.11 -13.99 -11.62
N LEU A 126 -13.15 -13.81 -10.70
CA LEU A 126 -12.21 -12.68 -10.76
C LEU A 126 -11.28 -12.81 -11.98
N ALA A 127 -10.70 -13.99 -12.22
CA ALA A 127 -9.80 -14.24 -13.34
C ALA A 127 -10.45 -13.97 -14.71
N LYS A 128 -11.74 -14.27 -14.87
CA LYS A 128 -12.50 -13.97 -16.10
C LYS A 128 -12.66 -12.47 -16.38
N LYS A 129 -12.57 -11.64 -15.34
CA LYS A 129 -12.89 -10.20 -15.41
C LYS A 129 -11.66 -9.31 -15.27
N ASN A 130 -10.58 -9.84 -14.72
CA ASN A 130 -9.37 -9.09 -14.43
C ASN A 130 -8.12 -9.89 -14.81
N ASP A 131 -7.65 -9.65 -16.04
CA ASP A 131 -6.41 -10.22 -16.56
C ASP A 131 -5.19 -9.89 -15.68
N GLU A 132 -5.17 -8.70 -15.06
CA GLU A 132 -4.03 -8.25 -14.23
C GLU A 132 -3.90 -9.07 -12.93
N ALA A 133 -4.98 -9.75 -12.51
CA ALA A 133 -4.99 -10.58 -11.30
C ALA A 133 -4.68 -12.06 -11.57
N ILE A 134 -4.46 -12.47 -12.83
CA ILE A 134 -4.28 -13.89 -13.19
C ILE A 134 -3.09 -14.51 -12.47
N ASP A 135 -1.93 -13.84 -12.44
CA ASP A 135 -0.73 -14.36 -11.79
C ASP A 135 -0.94 -14.54 -10.28
N PHE A 136 -1.53 -13.54 -9.62
CA PHE A 136 -1.94 -13.64 -8.23
C PHE A 136 -2.91 -14.82 -8.02
N ILE A 137 -3.93 -15.00 -8.85
CA ILE A 137 -4.88 -16.10 -8.68
C ILE A 137 -4.20 -17.45 -8.91
N TYR A 138 -3.29 -17.54 -9.89
CA TYR A 138 -2.54 -18.75 -10.21
C TYR A 138 -1.70 -19.24 -9.02
N GLU A 139 -1.14 -18.32 -8.24
CA GLU A 139 -0.38 -18.62 -7.03
C GLU A 139 -1.24 -19.12 -5.85
N TYR A 140 -2.58 -18.99 -5.93
CA TYR A 140 -3.49 -19.35 -4.85
C TYR A 140 -3.17 -20.69 -4.16
N PRO A 141 -3.04 -21.84 -4.86
CA PRO A 141 -2.81 -23.13 -4.19
C PRO A 141 -1.53 -23.19 -3.36
N LYS A 142 -0.54 -22.33 -3.66
CA LYS A 142 0.73 -22.24 -2.95
C LYS A 142 0.71 -21.21 -1.83
N GLU A 143 0.01 -20.08 -2.02
CA GLU A 143 0.16 -18.89 -1.17
C GLU A 143 -0.99 -18.66 -0.18
N HIS A 144 -2.20 -19.15 -0.45
CA HIS A 144 -3.40 -18.79 0.33
C HIS A 144 -3.43 -19.28 1.79
N SER A 145 -2.60 -20.27 2.12
CA SER A 145 -2.51 -20.84 3.48
C SER A 145 -1.27 -20.34 4.23
N LYS A 146 -0.51 -19.41 3.65
CA LYS A 146 0.67 -18.83 4.28
C LYS A 146 0.30 -17.51 4.94
N GLU A 147 0.90 -17.24 6.09
CA GLU A 147 0.91 -15.89 6.65
C GLU A 147 1.90 -15.04 5.86
N HIS A 148 1.46 -13.83 5.49
CA HIS A 148 2.28 -12.85 4.80
C HIS A 148 2.54 -11.68 5.74
N ASP A 149 3.80 -11.29 5.88
CA ASP A 149 4.14 -10.07 6.61
C ASP A 149 3.68 -8.84 5.82
N ILE A 150 3.11 -7.86 6.52
CA ILE A 150 2.59 -6.62 5.94
C ILE A 150 3.43 -5.45 6.43
N ASP A 151 4.52 -5.18 5.72
CA ASP A 151 5.29 -3.96 5.86
C ASP A 151 4.87 -2.95 4.77
N LEU A 152 4.41 -1.77 5.21
CA LEU A 152 4.04 -0.63 4.37
C LEU A 152 4.90 0.61 4.68
N THR A 153 6.02 0.44 5.38
CA THR A 153 6.91 1.56 5.75
C THR A 153 7.41 2.30 4.53
N ALA A 154 7.74 1.58 3.45
CA ALA A 154 8.18 2.19 2.20
C ALA A 154 7.05 3.01 1.55
N GLU A 155 5.85 2.45 1.44
CA GLU A 155 4.67 3.11 0.88
C GLU A 155 4.24 4.34 1.69
N ALA A 156 4.30 4.27 3.01
CA ALA A 156 4.00 5.38 3.91
C ALA A 156 5.03 6.52 3.80
N SER A 157 6.27 6.21 3.42
CA SER A 157 7.36 7.19 3.29
C SER A 157 7.40 7.94 1.95
N GLN A 158 6.52 7.61 1.00
CA GLN A 158 6.52 8.20 -0.33
C GLN A 158 6.00 9.65 -0.32
N ASP A 159 6.61 10.51 -1.15
CA ASP A 159 6.13 11.88 -1.42
C ASP A 159 4.87 11.92 -2.32
N THR A 160 4.48 10.76 -2.86
CA THR A 160 3.33 10.57 -3.76
C THR A 160 2.35 9.58 -3.15
N VAL A 161 1.09 9.64 -3.56
CA VAL A 161 0.08 8.68 -3.10
C VAL A 161 0.49 7.27 -3.55
N PRO A 162 0.73 6.31 -2.63
CA PRO A 162 1.13 4.97 -3.01
C PRO A 162 -0.03 4.27 -3.73
N LEU A 163 0.29 3.53 -4.78
CA LEU A 163 -0.67 2.65 -5.45
C LEU A 163 -0.62 1.28 -4.80
N LEU A 164 -1.73 0.87 -4.18
CA LEU A 164 -1.91 -0.46 -3.61
C LEU A 164 -2.95 -1.24 -4.41
N GLN A 165 -2.67 -2.51 -4.71
CA GLN A 165 -3.63 -3.41 -5.36
C GLN A 165 -4.42 -4.20 -4.33
N GLN A 166 -5.73 -4.33 -4.50
CA GLN A 166 -6.55 -5.20 -3.65
C GLN A 166 -6.19 -6.68 -3.83
N TRP A 167 -5.55 -7.05 -4.95
CA TRP A 167 -5.05 -8.40 -5.25
C TRP A 167 -3.55 -8.58 -4.95
N ASP A 168 -2.99 -7.81 -4.02
CA ASP A 168 -1.63 -8.07 -3.50
C ASP A 168 -1.62 -9.34 -2.63
N LYS A 169 -0.60 -10.19 -2.76
CA LYS A 169 -0.47 -11.44 -2.00
C LYS A 169 -0.49 -11.25 -0.48
N ARG A 170 -0.07 -10.08 0.01
CA ARG A 170 -0.04 -9.72 1.45
C ARG A 170 -1.42 -9.75 2.11
N TRP A 171 -2.51 -9.61 1.34
CA TRP A 171 -3.88 -9.57 1.89
C TRP A 171 -4.96 -10.12 0.94
N GLY A 172 -4.69 -10.23 -0.35
CA GLY A 172 -5.69 -10.49 -1.38
C GLY A 172 -6.43 -11.83 -1.21
N TYR A 173 -5.78 -12.82 -0.60
CA TYR A 173 -6.36 -14.14 -0.32
C TYR A 173 -7.25 -14.18 0.93
N GLU A 174 -7.23 -13.12 1.75
CA GLU A 174 -8.09 -13.02 2.92
C GLU A 174 -9.56 -12.82 2.56
N LYS A 175 -10.45 -13.03 3.53
CA LYS A 175 -11.90 -12.83 3.34
C LYS A 175 -12.34 -11.45 3.80
N TYR A 176 -13.11 -10.79 2.95
CA TYR A 176 -13.78 -9.52 3.26
C TYR A 176 -15.17 -9.49 2.63
N SER A 177 -16.18 -9.06 3.40
CA SER A 177 -17.56 -8.89 2.93
C SER A 177 -18.12 -10.09 2.13
N GLY A 178 -17.89 -11.32 2.63
CA GLY A 178 -18.36 -12.56 2.01
C GLY A 178 -17.59 -13.01 0.75
N ASN A 179 -16.49 -12.37 0.39
CA ASN A 179 -15.66 -12.71 -0.77
C ASN A 179 -14.17 -12.68 -0.44
N TYR A 180 -13.30 -13.04 -1.39
CA TYR A 180 -11.88 -12.74 -1.30
C TYR A 180 -11.65 -11.22 -1.31
N PHE A 181 -10.65 -10.77 -0.56
CA PHE A 181 -10.25 -9.37 -0.50
C PHE A 181 -9.90 -8.87 -1.91
N ALA A 182 -9.20 -9.69 -2.69
CA ALA A 182 -8.89 -9.44 -4.10
C ALA A 182 -10.11 -9.13 -4.98
N ALA A 183 -11.32 -9.53 -4.58
CA ALA A 183 -12.56 -9.30 -5.33
C ALA A 183 -13.45 -8.20 -4.73
N SER A 184 -13.20 -7.74 -3.49
CA SER A 184 -14.14 -6.90 -2.74
C SER A 184 -13.49 -5.80 -1.88
N GLY A 185 -12.15 -5.75 -1.84
CA GLY A 185 -11.34 -4.88 -0.99
C GLY A 185 -11.13 -3.47 -1.50
N CYS A 186 -11.82 -3.02 -2.55
CA CYS A 186 -11.57 -1.70 -3.15
C CYS A 186 -11.73 -0.54 -2.15
N GLY A 187 -12.71 -0.60 -1.26
CA GLY A 187 -12.93 0.42 -0.22
C GLY A 187 -11.77 0.53 0.78
N PRO A 188 -11.40 -0.57 1.48
CA PRO A 188 -10.29 -0.58 2.42
C PRO A 188 -8.96 -0.23 1.76
N THR A 189 -8.68 -0.73 0.55
CA THR A 189 -7.47 -0.38 -0.19
C THR A 189 -7.45 1.11 -0.56
N ALA A 190 -8.57 1.67 -1.04
CA ALA A 190 -8.65 3.10 -1.36
C ALA A 190 -8.43 3.98 -0.13
N LEU A 191 -9.03 3.63 1.01
CA LEU A 191 -8.81 4.39 2.25
C LEU A 191 -7.38 4.22 2.78
N SER A 192 -6.80 3.03 2.71
CA SER A 192 -5.41 2.76 3.08
C SER A 192 -4.43 3.66 2.31
N MET A 193 -4.57 3.76 0.97
CA MET A 193 -3.75 4.65 0.14
C MET A 193 -3.83 6.12 0.59
N VAL A 194 -5.03 6.58 0.95
CA VAL A 194 -5.25 7.95 1.45
C VAL A 194 -4.59 8.16 2.80
N VAL A 195 -4.74 7.22 3.74
CA VAL A 195 -4.19 7.32 5.09
C VAL A 195 -2.67 7.30 5.05
N LEU A 196 -2.07 6.36 4.31
CA LEU A 196 -0.62 6.28 4.13
C LEU A 196 -0.06 7.60 3.62
N TYR A 197 -0.69 8.21 2.62
CA TYR A 197 -0.22 9.47 2.06
C TYR A 197 -0.39 10.67 3.01
N LEU A 198 -1.57 10.83 3.63
CA LEU A 198 -1.89 12.02 4.40
C LEU A 198 -1.32 12.01 5.83
N THR A 199 -1.08 10.83 6.39
CA THR A 199 -0.71 10.68 7.81
C THR A 199 0.63 9.97 8.01
N HIS A 200 1.17 9.34 6.96
CA HIS A 200 2.36 8.48 7.03
C HIS A 200 2.22 7.29 8.00
N ASP A 201 0.98 6.88 8.32
CA ASP A 201 0.70 5.75 9.18
C ASP A 201 0.81 4.42 8.41
N ALA A 202 1.96 3.77 8.51
CA ALA A 202 2.24 2.47 7.92
C ALA A 202 1.38 1.32 8.51
N GLN A 203 0.69 1.52 9.64
CA GLN A 203 -0.18 0.51 10.23
C GLN A 203 -1.55 0.44 9.53
N ALA A 204 -1.89 1.44 8.71
CA ALA A 204 -3.15 1.49 7.98
C ALA A 204 -3.13 0.61 6.72
N SER A 205 -2.83 -0.68 6.88
CA SER A 205 -2.86 -1.63 5.77
C SER A 205 -4.27 -1.87 5.23
N PRO A 206 -4.41 -2.29 3.96
CA PRO A 206 -5.73 -2.63 3.42
C PRO A 206 -6.49 -3.66 4.27
N LEU A 207 -5.78 -4.62 4.86
CA LEU A 207 -6.37 -5.63 5.74
C LEU A 207 -6.80 -5.04 7.10
N ALA A 208 -5.96 -4.22 7.73
CA ALA A 208 -6.31 -3.52 8.97
C ALA A 208 -7.54 -2.61 8.79
N VAL A 209 -7.63 -1.92 7.64
CA VAL A 209 -8.80 -1.10 7.30
C VAL A 209 -10.05 -1.98 7.07
N ALA A 210 -9.91 -3.17 6.49
CA ALA A 210 -11.02 -4.10 6.32
C ALA A 210 -11.52 -4.68 7.65
N GLU A 211 -10.62 -5.02 8.56
CA GLU A 211 -10.96 -5.46 9.92
C GLU A 211 -11.75 -4.38 10.66
N TYR A 212 -11.21 -3.16 10.69
CA TYR A 212 -11.91 -2.01 11.24
C TYR A 212 -13.27 -1.77 10.55
N ALA A 213 -13.33 -1.87 9.22
CA ALA A 213 -14.57 -1.71 8.48
C ALA A 213 -15.62 -2.76 8.87
N LYS A 214 -15.21 -3.99 9.13
CA LYS A 214 -16.11 -5.05 9.61
C LYS A 214 -16.62 -4.75 11.02
N GLU A 215 -15.72 -4.43 11.95
CA GLU A 215 -16.05 -4.15 13.34
C GLU A 215 -16.97 -2.92 13.50
N ALA A 216 -16.73 -1.88 12.71
CA ALA A 216 -17.49 -0.63 12.73
C ALA A 216 -18.78 -0.66 11.88
N GLY A 217 -19.12 -1.79 11.25
CA GLY A 217 -20.36 -1.93 10.46
C GLY A 217 -20.33 -1.22 9.10
N TYR A 218 -19.15 -1.10 8.50
CA TYR A 218 -18.92 -0.56 7.17
C TYR A 218 -18.72 -1.62 6.07
N SER A 219 -18.57 -2.89 6.44
CA SER A 219 -18.58 -4.03 5.54
C SER A 219 -20.02 -4.42 5.17
N VAL A 220 -20.27 -4.67 3.89
CA VAL A 220 -21.58 -5.10 3.36
C VAL A 220 -21.38 -6.37 2.55
N ASP A 221 -21.89 -7.50 3.06
CA ASP A 221 -21.75 -8.81 2.44
C ASP A 221 -22.19 -8.81 0.96
N GLY A 222 -21.34 -9.37 0.10
CA GLY A 222 -21.53 -9.43 -1.35
C GLY A 222 -21.35 -8.10 -2.10
N SER A 223 -21.21 -6.97 -1.39
CA SER A 223 -21.10 -5.62 -1.99
C SER A 223 -19.79 -4.89 -1.66
N GLY A 224 -18.94 -5.44 -0.79
CA GLY A 224 -17.69 -4.80 -0.38
C GLY A 224 -17.91 -3.82 0.77
N SER A 225 -17.67 -2.53 0.54
CA SER A 225 -17.75 -1.50 1.59
C SER A 225 -18.90 -0.53 1.37
N ALA A 226 -19.55 -0.12 2.45
CA ALA A 226 -20.48 0.98 2.43
C ALA A 226 -19.75 2.34 2.31
N TRP A 227 -20.42 3.34 1.74
CA TRP A 227 -19.90 4.70 1.55
C TRP A 227 -19.53 5.40 2.87
N ASN A 228 -20.08 4.94 3.99
CA ASN A 228 -19.75 5.40 5.33
C ASN A 228 -18.32 5.05 5.76
N LEU A 229 -17.67 4.02 5.19
CA LEU A 229 -16.24 3.77 5.41
C LEU A 229 -15.42 5.01 5.04
N ILE A 230 -15.67 5.55 3.85
CA ILE A 230 -14.95 6.71 3.33
C ILE A 230 -15.42 8.00 4.01
N SER A 231 -16.73 8.21 4.12
CA SER A 231 -17.26 9.51 4.60
C SER A 231 -17.23 9.70 6.12
N LYS A 232 -17.12 8.61 6.89
CA LYS A 232 -17.12 8.65 8.36
C LYS A 232 -16.00 7.81 8.97
N GLY A 233 -15.79 6.61 8.45
CA GLY A 233 -14.81 5.65 8.96
C GLY A 233 -13.38 6.18 8.92
N CYS A 234 -13.04 6.99 7.92
CA CYS A 234 -11.72 7.63 7.76
C CYS A 234 -11.22 8.39 8.99
N ARG A 235 -12.13 8.92 9.83
CA ARG A 235 -11.76 9.67 11.05
C ARG A 235 -11.05 8.82 12.09
N HIS A 236 -11.22 7.50 12.05
CA HIS A 236 -10.47 6.58 12.90
C HIS A 236 -8.96 6.69 12.66
N TYR A 237 -8.56 7.00 11.42
CA TYR A 237 -7.17 7.14 11.00
C TYR A 237 -6.72 8.61 10.97
N GLY A 238 -7.40 9.52 11.68
CA GLY A 238 -7.05 10.95 11.68
C GLY A 238 -7.34 11.68 10.37
N VAL A 239 -8.02 11.05 9.40
CA VAL A 239 -8.41 11.67 8.12
C VAL A 239 -9.86 12.15 8.17
N ASN A 240 -10.11 13.32 7.64
CA ASN A 240 -11.43 13.92 7.46
C ASN A 240 -11.94 13.73 6.03
N ALA A 241 -13.26 13.64 5.88
CA ALA A 241 -13.92 13.56 4.58
C ALA A 241 -15.04 14.60 4.48
N LYS A 242 -15.19 15.23 3.31
CA LYS A 242 -16.35 16.06 2.98
C LYS A 242 -16.83 15.74 1.58
N THR A 243 -18.14 15.48 1.44
CA THR A 243 -18.76 15.30 0.12
C THR A 243 -18.57 16.56 -0.72
N ILE A 244 -18.18 16.36 -1.97
CA ILE A 244 -18.00 17.43 -2.94
C ILE A 244 -18.86 17.16 -4.17
N LYS A 245 -19.18 18.21 -4.92
CA LYS A 245 -19.86 18.10 -6.19
C LYS A 245 -18.94 17.40 -7.20
N VAL A 246 -19.51 16.52 -8.03
CA VAL A 246 -18.80 15.95 -9.19
C VAL A 246 -18.74 17.04 -10.26
N ASP A 247 -17.61 17.74 -10.29
CA ASP A 247 -17.41 18.94 -11.09
C ASP A 247 -15.90 19.16 -11.28
N GLU A 248 -15.48 19.48 -12.50
CA GLU A 248 -14.06 19.48 -12.87
C GLU A 248 -13.28 20.54 -12.09
N ASP A 249 -13.80 21.76 -12.05
CA ASP A 249 -13.16 22.88 -11.35
C ASP A 249 -13.12 22.61 -9.84
N THR A 250 -14.20 22.04 -9.29
CA THR A 250 -14.23 21.61 -7.89
C THR A 250 -13.12 20.60 -7.59
N PHE A 251 -12.92 19.59 -8.44
CA PHE A 251 -11.89 18.58 -8.24
C PHE A 251 -10.49 19.18 -8.32
N LYS A 252 -10.22 20.00 -9.35
CA LYS A 252 -8.94 20.69 -9.52
C LYS A 252 -8.61 21.57 -8.32
N GLU A 253 -9.58 22.37 -7.86
CA GLU A 253 -9.41 23.23 -6.70
C GLU A 253 -9.09 22.42 -5.43
N ARG A 254 -9.79 21.30 -5.20
CA ARG A 254 -9.51 20.45 -4.03
C ARG A 254 -8.13 19.79 -4.12
N LEU A 255 -7.69 19.37 -5.30
CA LEU A 255 -6.37 18.76 -5.51
C LEU A 255 -5.26 19.82 -5.36
N ASP A 256 -5.48 21.05 -5.82
CA ASP A 256 -4.54 22.18 -5.67
C ASP A 256 -4.32 22.58 -4.19
N GLU A 257 -5.33 22.37 -3.34
CA GLU A 257 -5.23 22.53 -1.88
C GLU A 257 -4.41 21.41 -1.20
N GLY A 258 -3.99 20.38 -1.94
CA GLY A 258 -3.29 19.21 -1.40
C GLY A 258 -4.22 18.14 -0.82
N ASN A 259 -5.53 18.24 -1.04
CA ASN A 259 -6.45 17.17 -0.67
C ASN A 259 -6.37 16.02 -1.68
N LEU A 260 -6.76 14.82 -1.26
CA LEU A 260 -7.09 13.73 -2.19
C LEU A 260 -8.60 13.65 -2.42
N ILE A 261 -9.04 12.96 -3.47
CA ILE A 261 -10.46 12.72 -3.71
C ILE A 261 -10.70 11.22 -3.81
N VAL A 262 -11.51 10.66 -2.92
CA VAL A 262 -12.02 9.29 -3.08
C VAL A 262 -13.34 9.35 -3.82
N VAL A 263 -13.52 8.48 -4.80
CA VAL A 263 -14.76 8.37 -5.58
C VAL A 263 -15.35 6.98 -5.47
N ASN A 264 -16.68 6.91 -5.49
CA ASN A 264 -17.39 5.69 -5.81
C ASN A 264 -17.95 5.80 -7.23
N VAL A 265 -17.56 4.88 -8.11
CA VAL A 265 -18.02 4.84 -9.51
C VAL A 265 -19.04 3.73 -9.72
N GLY A 266 -19.93 3.93 -10.69
CA GLY A 266 -20.87 2.94 -11.20
C GLY A 266 -20.33 2.15 -12.40
N PRO A 267 -21.22 1.42 -13.10
CA PRO A 267 -20.85 0.63 -14.27
C PRO A 267 -20.25 1.49 -15.39
N GLY A 268 -19.18 0.99 -16.01
CA GLY A 268 -18.47 1.66 -17.10
C GLY A 268 -17.05 1.12 -17.27
N ASP A 269 -16.09 2.00 -17.49
CA ASP A 269 -14.68 1.67 -17.73
C ASP A 269 -14.01 0.99 -16.53
N PHE A 270 -14.42 1.35 -15.31
CA PHE A 270 -13.75 0.92 -14.08
C PHE A 270 -14.30 -0.38 -13.51
N THR A 271 -15.60 -0.60 -13.64
CA THR A 271 -16.32 -1.70 -13.00
C THR A 271 -17.63 -1.99 -13.72
N GLU A 272 -18.20 -3.18 -13.52
CA GLU A 272 -19.57 -3.52 -13.95
C GLU A 272 -20.61 -3.19 -12.87
N LYS A 273 -20.19 -2.84 -11.65
CA LYS A 273 -21.06 -2.62 -10.48
C LYS A 273 -20.74 -1.30 -9.78
N GLY A 274 -20.14 -1.38 -8.61
CA GLY A 274 -19.69 -0.25 -7.80
C GLY A 274 -18.22 -0.45 -7.46
N HIS A 275 -17.44 0.62 -7.44
CA HIS A 275 -16.00 0.54 -7.17
C HIS A 275 -15.49 1.80 -6.52
N PHE A 276 -14.51 1.66 -5.61
CA PHE A 276 -13.83 2.78 -4.98
C PHE A 276 -12.45 2.98 -5.60
N MET A 277 -12.11 4.23 -5.86
CA MET A 277 -10.82 4.64 -6.41
C MET A 277 -10.38 5.96 -5.79
N VAL A 278 -9.09 6.27 -5.88
CA VAL A 278 -8.54 7.55 -5.43
C VAL A 278 -8.15 8.36 -6.65
N ILE A 279 -8.60 9.60 -6.75
CA ILE A 279 -8.06 10.59 -7.69
C ILE A 279 -6.90 11.28 -6.97
N THR A 280 -5.72 11.20 -7.56
CA THR A 280 -4.45 11.59 -6.94
C THR A 280 -3.94 12.94 -7.42
N GLY A 281 -4.43 13.42 -8.56
CA GLY A 281 -3.96 14.64 -9.19
C GLY A 281 -4.58 14.87 -10.56
N TYR A 282 -4.05 15.87 -11.24
CA TYR A 282 -4.37 16.16 -12.63
C TYR A 282 -3.23 16.96 -13.28
N ASP A 283 -3.15 16.90 -14.61
CA ASP A 283 -2.26 17.71 -15.42
C ASP A 283 -2.92 18.06 -16.78
N ASP A 284 -2.12 18.50 -17.75
CA ASP A 284 -2.59 18.88 -19.09
C ASP A 284 -3.15 17.68 -19.88
N GLU A 285 -2.83 16.43 -19.49
CA GLU A 285 -3.29 15.19 -20.13
C GLU A 285 -4.56 14.63 -19.48
N GLY A 286 -4.88 15.00 -18.24
CA GLY A 286 -6.11 14.64 -17.56
C GLY A 286 -5.93 14.37 -16.07
N PHE A 287 -6.91 13.70 -15.46
CA PHE A 287 -6.86 13.27 -14.07
C PHE A 287 -6.08 11.96 -13.91
N THR A 288 -5.28 11.88 -12.86
CA THR A 288 -4.58 10.65 -12.46
C THR A 288 -5.36 9.96 -11.35
N ILE A 289 -5.40 8.63 -11.39
CA ILE A 289 -6.10 7.82 -10.41
C ILE A 289 -5.20 6.70 -9.87
N ASN A 290 -5.48 6.27 -8.65
CA ASN A 290 -5.09 4.97 -8.13
C ASN A 290 -6.35 4.10 -8.05
N ASP A 291 -6.48 3.18 -9.00
CA ASP A 291 -7.51 2.15 -9.03
C ASP A 291 -6.96 0.89 -8.33
N PRO A 292 -7.52 0.48 -7.17
CA PRO A 292 -7.01 -0.67 -6.43
C PRO A 292 -7.20 -1.99 -7.17
N ASN A 293 -7.99 -2.04 -8.24
CA ASN A 293 -8.23 -3.25 -9.02
C ASN A 293 -7.53 -3.24 -10.40
N SER A 294 -6.81 -2.18 -10.77
CA SER A 294 -6.16 -2.10 -12.08
C SER A 294 -4.93 -1.20 -12.10
N ILE A 295 -3.78 -1.75 -12.48
CA ILE A 295 -2.54 -1.00 -12.70
C ILE A 295 -2.65 -0.25 -14.03
N ILE A 296 -3.22 -0.87 -15.07
CA ILE A 296 -3.40 -0.26 -16.40
C ILE A 296 -4.23 1.04 -16.29
N LYS A 297 -5.36 1.00 -15.57
CA LYS A 297 -6.22 2.19 -15.39
C LYS A 297 -5.55 3.25 -14.51
N SER A 298 -4.72 2.84 -13.56
CA SER A 298 -3.93 3.75 -12.72
C SER A 298 -2.81 4.45 -13.50
N ASN A 299 -2.26 3.80 -14.53
CA ASN A 299 -1.26 4.37 -15.44
C ASN A 299 -1.88 5.14 -16.62
N THR A 300 -3.18 5.41 -16.58
CA THR A 300 -3.91 6.13 -17.63
C THR A 300 -4.38 7.49 -17.12
N HIS A 301 -4.22 8.53 -17.93
CA HIS A 301 -4.87 9.82 -17.69
C HIS A 301 -6.32 9.81 -18.17
N TRP A 302 -7.20 10.34 -17.33
CA TRP A 302 -8.64 10.33 -17.59
C TRP A 302 -9.17 11.74 -17.82
N GLN A 303 -9.84 11.94 -18.95
CA GLN A 303 -10.61 13.15 -19.20
C GLN A 303 -11.78 13.23 -18.20
N PHE A 304 -12.04 14.43 -17.68
CA PHE A 304 -13.07 14.62 -16.65
C PHE A 304 -14.44 14.15 -17.13
N GLU A 305 -14.82 14.43 -18.38
CA GLU A 305 -16.12 14.02 -18.93
C GLU A 305 -16.33 12.49 -18.85
N ARG A 306 -15.29 11.71 -19.19
CA ARG A 306 -15.33 10.25 -19.14
C ARG A 306 -15.31 9.73 -17.70
N LEU A 307 -14.44 10.27 -16.85
CA LEU A 307 -14.34 9.86 -15.45
C LEU A 307 -15.61 10.25 -14.67
N GLY A 308 -15.99 11.53 -14.75
CA GLY A 308 -17.08 12.15 -14.02
C GLY A 308 -18.45 11.57 -14.32
N SER A 309 -18.72 11.16 -15.56
CA SER A 309 -19.99 10.54 -15.95
C SER A 309 -20.27 9.21 -15.24
N GLN A 310 -19.25 8.57 -14.67
CA GLN A 310 -19.36 7.30 -13.96
C GLN A 310 -19.38 7.48 -12.43
N ILE A 311 -19.07 8.67 -11.91
CA ILE A 311 -19.00 8.92 -10.47
C ILE A 311 -20.40 9.02 -9.87
N ARG A 312 -20.65 8.20 -8.86
CA ARG A 312 -21.88 8.21 -8.04
C ARG A 312 -21.74 9.08 -6.79
N ALA A 313 -20.54 9.14 -6.23
CA ALA A 313 -20.23 9.96 -5.07
C ALA A 313 -18.74 10.30 -5.02
N ALA A 314 -18.40 11.48 -4.48
CA ALA A 314 -17.04 11.95 -4.32
C ALA A 314 -16.84 12.62 -2.96
N TRP A 315 -15.68 12.38 -2.35
CA TRP A 315 -15.27 12.98 -1.08
C TRP A 315 -13.87 13.54 -1.19
N ARG A 316 -13.69 14.80 -0.82
CA ARG A 316 -12.34 15.32 -0.54
C ARG A 316 -11.86 14.74 0.79
N MET A 317 -10.62 14.29 0.82
CA MET A 317 -9.95 13.68 1.97
C MET A 317 -8.80 14.59 2.42
N PHE A 318 -8.73 14.90 3.70
CA PHE A 318 -7.78 15.87 4.25
C PHE A 318 -7.49 15.61 5.73
N VAL A 319 -6.37 16.12 6.25
CA VAL A 319 -6.03 16.12 7.68
C VAL A 319 -6.36 17.47 8.30
#